data_AF-Q9PRP7-F1
#
_entry.id   AF-Q9PRP7-F1
#
_cell.length_a   1.000
_cell.length_b   1.000
_cell.length_c   1.000
_cell.angle_alpha   90.00
_cell.angle_beta   90.00
_cell.angle_gamma   90.00
#
_symmetry.space_group_name_H-M   'P 1'
#
loop_
_entity.id
_entity.type
_entity.pdbx_description
1 polymer ?
#
loop_
_entity_poly.entity_id
_entity_poly.type
_entity_poly.pdbx_seq_one_letter_code
_entity_poly.pdbx_strand_id
1 'polypeptide(L)' 'DCLPDWFHYEGHCYRVFDEPKKWADAEKFC' A
#
# COMPACT_ATOMS: atom_id res chain seq x y z
N ASP A 1 -12.10 -7.21 -6.80
CA ASP A 1 -10.92 -8.02 -6.42
C ASP A 1 -9.65 -7.18 -6.47
N CYS A 2 -8.85 -7.31 -5.42
CA CYS A 2 -7.53 -6.69 -5.33
C CYS A 2 -6.45 -7.62 -5.91
N LEU A 3 -5.28 -7.05 -6.21
CA LEU A 3 -4.10 -7.83 -6.60
C LEU A 3 -3.66 -8.77 -5.46
N PRO A 4 -2.89 -9.84 -5.78
CA PRO A 4 -2.27 -10.67 -4.76
C PRO A 4 -1.47 -9.82 -3.75
N ASP A 5 -1.53 -10.20 -2.47
CA ASP A 5 -0.93 -9.51 -1.31
C ASP A 5 -1.55 -8.15 -0.94
N TRP A 6 -2.63 -7.73 -1.60
CA TRP A 6 -3.40 -6.55 -1.18
C TRP A 6 -4.63 -6.96 -0.38
N PHE A 7 -4.86 -6.27 0.73
CA PHE A 7 -6.01 -6.47 1.58
C PHE A 7 -7.21 -5.67 1.05
N HIS A 8 -8.33 -6.35 0.83
CA HIS A 8 -9.57 -5.71 0.42
C HIS A 8 -10.39 -5.27 1.65
N TYR A 9 -10.70 -3.98 1.74
CA TYR A 9 -11.54 -3.42 2.81
C TYR A 9 -12.43 -2.30 2.24
N GLU A 10 -13.74 -2.37 2.51
CA GLU A 10 -14.74 -1.36 2.07
C GLU A 10 -14.63 -0.91 0.60
N GLY A 11 -14.35 -1.84 -0.32
CA GLY A 11 -14.26 -1.55 -1.76
C GLY A 11 -12.91 -0.98 -2.21
N HIS A 12 -11.94 -0.88 -1.30
CA HIS A 12 -10.59 -0.40 -1.57
C HIS A 12 -9.53 -1.48 -1.30
N CYS A 13 -8.34 -1.28 -1.86
CA CYS A 13 -7.20 -2.18 -1.72
C CYS A 13 -6.09 -1.49 -0.93
N TYR A 14 -5.60 -2.16 0.11
CA TYR A 14 -4.57 -1.65 1.00
C TYR A 14 -3.39 -2.61 1.07
N ARG A 15 -2.18 -2.09 1.14
CA ARG A 15 -0.96 -2.87 1.36
C ARG A 15 -0.02 -2.10 2.27
N VAL A 16 0.54 -2.81 3.24
CA VAL A 16 1.58 -2.29 4.12
C VAL A 16 2.94 -2.68 3.53
N PHE A 17 3.88 -1.75 3.56
CA PHE A 17 5.26 -1.97 3.12
C PHE A 17 6.19 -1.75 4.33
N ASP A 18 7.02 -2.76 4.64
CA ASP A 18 7.92 -2.72 5.81
C ASP A 18 9.22 -1.95 5.54
N GLU A 19 9.50 -1.58 4.29
CA GLU A 19 10.72 -0.86 3.93
C GLU A 19 10.65 0.59 4.46
N PRO A 20 11.59 1.02 5.31
CA PRO A 20 11.60 2.38 5.83
C PRO A 20 11.90 3.39 4.72
N LYS A 21 11.04 4.40 4.57
CA LYS A 21 11.20 5.50 3.61
C LYS A 21 10.95 6.85 4.30
N LYS A 22 11.52 7.92 3.74
CA LYS A 22 11.05 9.27 4.09
C LYS A 22 9.62 9.44 3.61
N TRP A 23 8.86 10.30 4.28
CA TRP A 23 7.45 10.51 3.96
C TRP A 23 7.20 10.79 2.47
N ALA A 24 7.96 11.72 1.87
CA ALA A 24 7.83 12.07 0.45
C ALA A 24 8.20 10.92 -0.51
N ASP A 25 9.14 10.05 -0.12
CA ASP A 25 9.52 8.88 -0.92
C ASP A 25 8.45 7.79 -0.83
N ALA A 26 7.80 7.62 0.33
CA ALA A 26 6.68 6.69 0.52
C ALA A 26 5.43 7.15 -0.24
N GLU A 27 5.09 8.45 -0.18
CA GLU A 27 3.96 9.03 -0.92
C GLU A 27 4.13 8.82 -2.43
N LYS A 28 5.33 9.05 -2.96
CA LYS A 28 5.63 8.83 -4.38
C LYS A 28 5.63 7.36 -4.80
N PHE A 29 5.89 6.45 -3.86
CA PHE A 29 5.97 5.01 -4.14
C PHE A 29 4.58 4.38 -4.29
N CYS A 30 3.60 4.89 -3.55
CA CYS A 30 2.19 4.54 -3.69
C CYS A 30 1.63 4.98 -5.04
#